data_AF-A0A822IY37-F1
#
_entry.id   AF-A0A822IY37-F1
#
_cell.length_a   1.000
_cell.length_b   1.000
_cell.length_c   1.000
_cell.angle_alpha   90.00
_cell.angle_beta   90.00
_cell.angle_gamma   90.00
#
_symmetry.space_group_name_H-M   'P 1'
#
loop_
_entity.id
_entity.type
_entity.pdbx_description
1 polymer ?
#
loop_
_entity_poly.entity_id
_entity_poly.type
_entity_poly.pdbx_seq_one_letter_code
_entity_poly.pdbx_strand_id
1 'polypeptide(L)'
;MDIDKLIAFLETTQPKVYSQLGIAADGPARLKFLARLQGEIAKRGVVDVLRKGIQHGASSVDLFYGAPSPGNPKAAQRFEANLFSVTRQLRYSRDESQLSIDLAIFINGLPIITFELKNRLTKQTVQDAVEQYMRDRDPRELLFQFGRCLVHFAVDDQEVRFCTNLKGNDSWFLPFNKGFNDGAGNPPNPDGIKSDYMWRSILIRRELTDIIENYAQIVNKPDERTGRKKKEQIFPRYHQLDVVHKLLADVHTRGASYRYLIQHSAGSGKSNSIAWLSYQLVGLERNGAPIFDSVIVVTDRRNLDKQIRDTIKDFTQVSSIVGAVTEGSWQLREFLESGKKIIITTVQKFPFVLKEIGDEHRGRKFAIIIDEAQCQLLCLHCNTKEQDA
;
A
#
# COMPACT_ATOMS: atom_id res chain seq x y z
N MET A 1 -7.48 -19.93 7.81
CA MET A 1 -7.07 -19.11 8.96
C MET A 1 -6.38 -20.03 9.94
N ASP A 2 -5.34 -19.56 10.59
CA ASP A 2 -4.70 -20.21 11.73
C ASP A 2 -5.41 -19.69 13.00
N ILE A 3 -6.32 -20.50 13.53
CA ILE A 3 -7.23 -20.12 14.61
C ILE A 3 -6.45 -19.92 15.92
N ASP A 4 -5.46 -20.77 16.18
CA ASP A 4 -4.69 -20.72 17.42
C ASP A 4 -3.92 -19.40 17.53
N LYS A 5 -3.28 -18.95 16.45
CA LYS A 5 -2.61 -17.64 16.42
C LYS A 5 -3.59 -16.47 16.53
N LEU A 6 -4.76 -16.57 15.92
CA LEU A 6 -5.79 -15.52 16.04
C LEU A 6 -6.27 -15.38 17.49
N ILE A 7 -6.56 -16.51 18.14
CA ILE A 7 -7.01 -16.53 19.54
C ILE A 7 -5.91 -16.01 20.48
N ALA A 8 -4.67 -16.49 20.33
CA ALA A 8 -3.54 -16.05 21.15
C ALA A 8 -3.28 -14.53 21.00
N PHE A 9 -3.39 -13.99 19.79
CA PHE A 9 -3.26 -12.55 19.54
C PHE A 9 -4.37 -11.75 20.25
N LEU A 10 -5.63 -12.18 20.14
CA LEU A 10 -6.76 -11.49 20.76
C LEU A 10 -6.70 -11.54 22.29
N GLU A 11 -6.32 -12.68 22.85
CA GLU A 11 -6.11 -12.85 24.29
C GLU A 11 -5.02 -11.91 24.81
N THR A 12 -3.88 -11.85 24.12
CA THR A 12 -2.72 -11.04 24.51
C THR A 12 -3.01 -9.54 24.41
N THR A 13 -3.65 -9.10 23.31
CA THR A 13 -3.78 -7.67 23.01
C THR A 13 -5.07 -7.04 23.50
N GLN A 14 -6.15 -7.83 23.61
CA GLN A 14 -7.51 -7.37 23.88
C GLN A 14 -8.22 -8.29 24.90
N PRO A 15 -7.64 -8.55 26.09
CA PRO A 15 -8.16 -9.56 27.03
C PRO A 15 -9.61 -9.29 27.46
N LYS A 16 -10.00 -8.02 27.65
CA LYS A 16 -11.38 -7.66 28.00
C LYS A 16 -12.39 -8.04 26.91
N VAL A 17 -12.07 -7.72 25.65
CA VAL A 17 -12.91 -8.04 24.50
C VAL A 17 -12.93 -9.55 24.28
N TYR A 18 -11.78 -10.20 24.38
CA TYR A 18 -11.64 -11.65 24.30
C TYR A 18 -12.55 -12.39 25.30
N SER A 19 -12.55 -11.97 26.57
CA SER A 19 -13.44 -12.54 27.60
C SER A 19 -14.92 -12.26 27.31
N GLN A 20 -15.27 -11.05 26.85
CA GLN A 20 -16.65 -10.70 26.49
C GLN A 20 -17.19 -11.51 25.31
N LEU A 21 -16.35 -11.81 24.33
CA LEU A 21 -16.72 -12.61 23.16
C LEU A 21 -16.89 -14.10 23.52
N GLY A 22 -16.30 -14.57 24.62
CA GLY A 22 -16.41 -15.97 25.05
C GLY A 22 -15.81 -16.97 24.05
N ILE A 23 -14.74 -16.57 23.33
CA ILE A 23 -14.15 -17.35 22.23
C ILE A 23 -12.96 -18.23 22.64
N ALA A 24 -12.73 -18.39 23.95
CA ALA A 24 -11.60 -19.13 24.51
C ALA A 24 -11.68 -20.65 24.34
N ALA A 25 -12.89 -21.21 24.42
CA ALA A 25 -13.15 -22.60 24.11
C ALA A 25 -13.67 -22.76 22.67
N ASP A 26 -13.46 -23.94 22.08
CA ASP A 26 -14.21 -24.29 20.89
C ASP A 26 -15.69 -24.41 21.24
N GLY A 27 -16.55 -23.85 20.39
CA GLY A 27 -17.97 -23.76 20.67
C GLY A 27 -18.72 -22.72 19.85
N PRO A 28 -20.04 -22.57 20.09
CA PRO A 28 -20.93 -21.75 19.26
C PRO A 28 -20.51 -20.27 19.17
N ALA A 29 -19.98 -19.70 20.25
CA ALA A 29 -19.52 -18.31 20.28
C ALA A 29 -18.33 -18.10 19.34
N ARG A 30 -17.31 -18.97 19.42
CA ARG A 30 -16.15 -18.95 18.52
C ARG A 30 -16.58 -19.13 17.06
N LEU A 31 -17.46 -20.08 16.78
CA LEU A 31 -17.94 -20.32 15.41
C LEU A 31 -18.68 -19.09 14.84
N LYS A 32 -19.53 -18.43 15.63
CA LYS A 32 -20.22 -17.20 15.23
C LYS A 32 -19.25 -16.05 14.97
N PHE A 33 -18.22 -15.90 15.81
CA PHE A 33 -17.17 -14.91 15.62
C PHE A 33 -16.38 -15.16 14.33
N LEU A 34 -15.93 -16.40 14.10
CA LEU A 34 -15.18 -16.76 12.89
C LEU A 34 -16.01 -16.60 11.62
N ALA A 35 -17.30 -16.95 11.66
CA ALA A 35 -18.22 -16.72 10.54
C ALA A 35 -18.40 -15.22 10.25
N ARG A 36 -18.51 -14.38 11.29
CA ARG A 36 -18.55 -12.93 11.16
C ARG A 36 -17.27 -12.40 10.51
N LEU A 37 -16.11 -12.80 11.02
CA LEU A 37 -14.81 -12.41 10.49
C LEU A 37 -14.65 -12.80 9.02
N GLN A 38 -15.01 -14.04 8.68
CA GLN A 38 -14.99 -14.52 7.30
C GLN A 38 -15.89 -13.69 6.38
N GLY A 39 -17.11 -13.35 6.83
CA GLY A 39 -18.03 -12.51 6.09
C GLY A 39 -17.50 -11.09 5.86
N GLU A 40 -16.85 -10.51 6.87
CA GLU A 40 -16.23 -9.18 6.76
C GLU A 40 -15.05 -9.17 5.80
N ILE A 41 -14.19 -10.20 5.82
CA ILE A 41 -13.10 -10.36 4.85
C ILE A 41 -13.65 -10.53 3.43
N ALA A 42 -14.70 -11.34 3.22
CA ALA A 42 -15.31 -11.51 1.90
C ALA A 42 -15.93 -10.21 1.36
N LYS A 43 -16.47 -9.36 2.26
CA LYS A 43 -17.12 -8.10 1.88
C LYS A 43 -16.13 -6.97 1.62
N ARG A 44 -15.18 -6.76 2.53
CA ARG A 44 -14.29 -5.60 2.58
C ARG A 44 -12.85 -5.89 2.15
N GLY A 45 -12.44 -7.16 2.18
CA GLY A 45 -11.07 -7.61 1.95
C GLY A 45 -10.24 -7.62 3.23
N VAL A 46 -9.19 -8.45 3.24
CA VAL A 46 -8.29 -8.66 4.37
C VAL A 46 -7.56 -7.38 4.77
N VAL A 47 -7.18 -6.53 3.80
CA VAL A 47 -6.48 -5.28 4.07
C VAL A 47 -7.34 -4.32 4.90
N ASP A 48 -8.61 -4.12 4.51
CA ASP A 48 -9.52 -3.25 5.25
C ASP A 48 -9.84 -3.81 6.65
N VAL A 49 -10.00 -5.14 6.74
CA VAL A 49 -10.22 -5.85 8.01
C VAL A 49 -9.02 -5.75 8.95
N LEU A 50 -7.79 -5.84 8.44
CA LEU A 50 -6.58 -5.62 9.23
C LEU A 50 -6.51 -4.17 9.73
N ARG A 51 -6.74 -3.19 8.85
CA ARG A 51 -6.64 -1.76 9.21
C ARG A 51 -7.72 -1.28 10.18
N LYS A 52 -8.97 -1.70 9.96
CA LYS A 52 -10.15 -1.13 10.66
C LYS A 52 -10.79 -2.08 11.67
N GLY A 53 -10.31 -3.33 11.74
CA GLY A 53 -10.92 -4.35 12.56
C GLY A 53 -12.34 -4.71 12.11
N ILE A 54 -13.08 -5.35 13.01
CA ILE A 54 -14.48 -5.73 12.81
C ILE A 54 -15.35 -5.36 14.00
N GLN A 55 -16.65 -5.19 13.74
CA GLN A 55 -17.67 -5.12 14.79
C GLN A 55 -18.35 -6.49 14.94
N HIS A 56 -18.43 -6.98 16.17
CA HIS A 56 -19.16 -8.19 16.54
C HIS A 56 -19.99 -7.95 17.81
N GLY A 57 -21.31 -7.83 17.64
CA GLY A 57 -22.20 -7.37 18.72
C GLY A 57 -21.84 -5.95 19.14
N ALA A 58 -21.66 -5.72 20.44
CA ALA A 58 -21.22 -4.44 21.00
C ALA A 58 -19.69 -4.27 21.04
N SER A 59 -18.93 -5.29 20.60
CA SER A 59 -17.46 -5.29 20.67
C SER A 59 -16.83 -4.86 19.34
N SER A 60 -15.92 -3.91 19.43
CA SER A 60 -14.96 -3.59 18.37
C SER A 60 -13.72 -4.46 18.57
N VAL A 61 -13.29 -5.15 17.53
CA VAL A 61 -12.16 -6.09 17.56
C VAL A 61 -11.11 -5.63 16.57
N ASP A 62 -9.94 -5.23 17.08
CA ASP A 62 -8.77 -4.97 16.24
C ASP A 62 -8.14 -6.30 15.83
N LEU A 63 -7.67 -6.40 14.59
CA LEU A 63 -7.05 -7.64 14.07
C LEU A 63 -5.59 -7.45 13.70
N PHE A 64 -5.07 -6.24 13.85
CA PHE A 64 -3.71 -5.86 13.56
C PHE A 64 -3.40 -4.52 14.22
N TYR A 65 -2.18 -4.38 14.71
CA TYR A 65 -1.68 -3.10 15.19
C TYR A 65 -0.60 -2.57 14.25
N GLY A 66 -0.81 -1.37 13.75
CA GLY A 66 0.04 -0.67 12.80
C GLY A 66 1.41 -0.24 13.32
N ALA A 67 2.19 0.43 12.47
CA ALA A 67 3.46 1.00 12.86
C ALA A 67 3.27 1.97 14.05
N PRO A 68 4.09 1.87 15.11
CA PRO A 68 3.90 2.70 16.29
C PRO A 68 4.28 4.15 16.01
N SER A 69 3.41 5.08 16.41
CA SER A 69 3.74 6.50 16.39
C SER A 69 4.95 6.80 17.31
N PRO A 70 5.87 7.70 16.90
CA PRO A 70 7.00 8.08 17.74
C PRO A 70 6.57 8.51 19.15
N GLY A 71 7.27 8.02 20.18
CA GLY A 71 6.97 8.36 21.57
C GLY A 71 5.75 7.66 22.19
N ASN A 72 5.09 6.72 21.49
CA ASN A 72 3.96 5.96 22.04
C ASN A 72 4.37 4.53 22.45
N PRO A 73 4.79 4.29 23.70
CA PRO A 73 5.26 2.98 24.14
C PRO A 73 4.16 1.91 24.09
N LYS A 74 2.90 2.29 24.31
CA LYS A 74 1.76 1.36 24.24
C LYS A 74 1.50 0.90 22.81
N ALA A 75 1.61 1.79 21.83
CA ALA A 75 1.53 1.42 20.42
C ALA A 75 2.69 0.50 20.03
N ALA A 76 3.91 0.78 20.51
CA ALA A 76 5.07 -0.09 20.28
C ALA A 76 4.85 -1.50 20.85
N GLN A 77 4.39 -1.61 22.10
CA GLN A 77 4.08 -2.91 22.71
C GLN A 77 3.01 -3.69 21.93
N ARG A 78 1.95 -3.01 21.47
CA ARG A 78 0.89 -3.63 20.65
C ARG A 78 1.40 -4.09 19.28
N PHE A 79 2.26 -3.29 18.65
CA PHE A 79 2.89 -3.66 17.39
C PHE A 79 3.75 -4.92 17.55
N GLU A 80 4.56 -5.00 18.60
CA GLU A 80 5.39 -6.18 18.90
C GLU A 80 4.56 -7.42 19.25
N ALA A 81 3.33 -7.24 19.74
CA ALA A 81 2.40 -8.34 20.01
C ALA A 81 1.76 -8.94 18.75
N ASN A 82 1.93 -8.34 17.57
CA ASN A 82 1.47 -8.96 16.32
C ASN A 82 2.25 -10.25 16.03
N LEU A 83 1.53 -11.29 15.66
CA LEU A 83 2.06 -12.60 15.31
C LEU A 83 2.19 -12.74 13.79
N PHE A 84 3.43 -12.59 13.30
CA PHE A 84 3.79 -12.89 11.92
C PHE A 84 4.26 -14.34 11.83
N SER A 85 3.67 -15.13 10.93
CA SER A 85 4.04 -16.54 10.78
C SER A 85 4.02 -17.01 9.34
N VAL A 86 4.75 -18.08 9.10
CA VAL A 86 4.90 -18.71 7.79
C VAL A 86 4.51 -20.18 7.91
N THR A 87 3.68 -20.65 7.00
CA THR A 87 3.31 -22.07 6.88
C THR A 87 3.80 -22.61 5.55
N ARG A 88 4.56 -23.70 5.59
CA ARG A 88 4.98 -24.43 4.39
C ARG A 88 3.92 -25.45 4.01
N GLN A 89 3.75 -25.69 2.71
CA GLN A 89 2.84 -26.71 2.17
C GLN A 89 1.43 -26.58 2.77
N LEU A 90 0.90 -25.35 2.75
CA LEU A 90 -0.40 -25.06 3.34
C LEU A 90 -1.48 -25.75 2.51
N ARG A 91 -2.15 -26.74 3.11
CA ARG A 91 -3.34 -27.36 2.53
C ARG A 91 -4.50 -26.38 2.55
N TYR A 92 -5.04 -26.07 1.38
CA TYR A 92 -6.03 -24.99 1.24
C TYR A 92 -7.43 -25.50 0.88
N SER A 93 -7.54 -26.68 0.28
CA SER A 93 -8.82 -27.27 -0.12
C SER A 93 -9.40 -28.13 1.00
N ARG A 94 -10.72 -28.05 1.17
CA ARG A 94 -11.47 -28.96 2.05
C ARG A 94 -11.84 -30.26 1.35
N ASP A 95 -12.03 -30.19 0.03
CA ASP A 95 -12.50 -31.30 -0.78
C ASP A 95 -11.31 -32.14 -1.28
N GLU A 96 -10.19 -31.49 -1.59
CA GLU A 96 -8.98 -32.14 -2.08
C GLU A 96 -7.80 -31.97 -1.10
N SER A 97 -7.70 -32.88 -0.13
CA SER A 97 -6.72 -32.79 0.97
C SER A 97 -5.24 -32.79 0.56
N GLN A 98 -4.92 -33.16 -0.68
CA GLN A 98 -3.56 -33.15 -1.22
C GLN A 98 -3.16 -31.80 -1.83
N LEU A 99 -4.15 -30.94 -2.15
CA LEU A 99 -3.87 -29.62 -2.71
C LEU A 99 -3.24 -28.74 -1.66
N SER A 100 -2.02 -28.29 -1.96
CA SER A 100 -1.24 -27.43 -1.10
C SER A 100 -0.53 -26.35 -1.90
N ILE A 101 -0.30 -25.22 -1.23
CA ILE A 101 0.51 -24.11 -1.72
C ILE A 101 1.86 -24.14 -1.01
N ASP A 102 2.95 -23.87 -1.73
CA ASP A 102 4.31 -24.03 -1.21
C ASP A 102 4.56 -23.27 0.09
N LEU A 103 4.13 -22.00 0.14
CA LEU A 103 4.28 -21.17 1.32
C LEU A 103 3.13 -20.16 1.44
N ALA A 104 2.67 -19.94 2.67
CA ALA A 104 1.70 -18.91 3.00
C ALA A 104 2.14 -18.10 4.22
N ILE A 105 2.00 -16.78 4.13
CA ILE A 105 2.28 -15.84 5.21
C ILE A 105 0.97 -15.46 5.89
N PHE A 106 1.03 -15.38 7.22
CA PHE A 106 -0.08 -15.04 8.08
C PHE A 106 0.28 -13.88 8.99
N ILE A 107 -0.70 -13.02 9.26
CA ILE A 107 -0.66 -12.02 10.33
C ILE A 107 -1.82 -12.30 11.27
N ASN A 108 -1.52 -12.51 12.55
CA ASN A 108 -2.52 -12.74 13.60
C ASN A 108 -3.53 -13.84 13.23
N GLY A 109 -3.05 -14.89 12.53
CA GLY A 109 -3.87 -16.02 12.09
C GLY A 109 -4.61 -15.83 10.75
N LEU A 110 -4.58 -14.64 10.16
CA LEU A 110 -5.18 -14.36 8.85
C LEU A 110 -4.16 -14.62 7.73
N PRO A 111 -4.49 -15.46 6.72
CA PRO A 111 -3.62 -15.62 5.56
C PRO A 111 -3.62 -14.32 4.77
N ILE A 112 -2.43 -13.88 4.38
CA ILE A 112 -2.28 -12.61 3.66
C ILE A 112 -1.54 -12.79 2.34
N ILE A 113 -0.54 -13.67 2.26
CA ILE A 113 0.28 -13.83 1.05
C ILE A 113 0.46 -15.30 0.76
N THR A 114 0.40 -15.69 -0.51
CA THR A 114 0.76 -17.03 -0.97
C THR A 114 1.97 -17.00 -1.88
N PHE A 115 2.70 -18.11 -1.93
CA PHE A 115 3.89 -18.28 -2.75
C PHE A 115 3.85 -19.62 -3.48
N GLU A 116 4.21 -19.59 -4.76
CA GLU A 116 4.69 -20.77 -5.50
C GLU A 116 6.18 -20.56 -5.76
N LEU A 117 7.00 -21.54 -5.37
CA LEU A 117 8.45 -21.45 -5.39
C LEU A 117 9.00 -22.43 -6.42
N LYS A 118 9.86 -21.93 -7.32
CA LYS A 118 10.57 -22.72 -8.33
C LYS A 118 12.07 -22.51 -8.21
N ASN A 119 12.81 -23.40 -8.85
CA ASN A 119 14.25 -23.37 -8.84
C ASN A 119 14.76 -23.74 -10.23
N ARG A 120 15.59 -22.88 -10.83
CA ARG A 120 16.15 -23.16 -12.16
C ARG A 120 17.06 -24.38 -12.18
N LEU A 121 17.61 -24.80 -11.04
CA LEU A 121 18.34 -26.07 -10.92
C LEU A 121 17.46 -27.28 -11.24
N THR A 122 16.14 -27.20 -10.98
CA THR A 122 15.16 -28.23 -11.37
C THR A 122 14.54 -27.94 -12.75
N LYS A 123 15.14 -27.03 -13.53
CA LYS A 123 14.65 -26.54 -14.83
C LYS A 123 13.28 -25.88 -14.77
N GLN A 124 12.88 -25.40 -13.60
CA GLN A 124 11.64 -24.66 -13.42
C GLN A 124 11.94 -23.18 -13.17
N THR A 125 11.11 -22.32 -13.72
CA THR A 125 11.25 -20.87 -13.75
C THR A 125 10.07 -20.20 -13.08
N VAL A 126 10.12 -18.88 -12.90
CA VAL A 126 8.97 -18.12 -12.39
C VAL A 126 7.72 -18.29 -13.27
N GLN A 127 7.86 -18.58 -14.57
CA GLN A 127 6.77 -18.82 -15.50
C GLN A 127 6.05 -20.12 -15.18
N ASP A 128 6.76 -21.18 -14.78
CA ASP A 128 6.13 -22.43 -14.34
C ASP A 128 5.29 -22.21 -13.08
N ALA A 129 5.74 -21.37 -12.14
CA ALA A 129 4.93 -20.97 -10.99
C ALA A 129 3.68 -20.15 -11.40
N VAL A 130 3.83 -19.23 -12.37
CA VAL A 130 2.69 -18.48 -12.91
C VAL A 130 1.67 -19.42 -13.56
N GLU A 131 2.13 -20.36 -14.39
CA GLU A 131 1.26 -21.35 -15.03
C GLU A 131 0.56 -22.22 -14.00
N GLN A 132 1.25 -22.65 -12.94
CA GLN A 132 0.65 -23.42 -11.85
C GLN A 132 -0.45 -22.63 -11.13
N TYR A 133 -0.24 -21.34 -10.86
CA TYR A 133 -1.30 -20.48 -10.34
C TYR A 133 -2.50 -20.37 -11.29
N MET A 134 -2.25 -20.27 -12.60
CA MET A 134 -3.30 -20.06 -13.59
C MET A 134 -4.12 -21.32 -13.86
N ARG A 135 -3.50 -22.50 -13.81
CA ARG A 135 -4.12 -23.77 -14.17
C ARG A 135 -4.62 -24.57 -12.97
N ASP A 136 -3.86 -24.59 -11.88
CA ASP A 136 -4.06 -25.54 -10.79
C ASP A 136 -4.67 -24.90 -9.53
N ARG A 137 -4.70 -23.56 -9.45
CA ARG A 137 -5.25 -22.82 -8.31
C ARG A 137 -6.62 -22.27 -8.66
N ASP A 138 -7.66 -23.02 -8.29
CA ASP A 138 -9.04 -22.61 -8.52
C ASP A 138 -9.39 -21.33 -7.73
N PRO A 139 -9.74 -20.21 -8.39
CA PRO A 139 -10.14 -18.98 -7.72
C PRO A 139 -11.36 -19.09 -6.80
N ARG A 140 -12.15 -20.17 -6.91
CA ARG A 140 -13.31 -20.44 -6.04
C ARG A 140 -12.88 -20.93 -4.67
N GLU A 141 -11.68 -21.49 -4.53
CA GLU A 141 -11.14 -21.93 -3.26
C GLU A 141 -11.00 -20.77 -2.28
N LEU A 142 -11.32 -21.04 -1.01
CA LEU A 142 -11.43 -20.01 0.02
C LEU A 142 -10.13 -19.24 0.28
N LEU A 143 -8.96 -19.71 -0.15
CA LEU A 143 -7.71 -18.98 -0.01
C LEU A 143 -7.50 -17.96 -1.15
N PHE A 144 -7.99 -18.28 -2.34
CA PHE A 144 -7.72 -17.56 -3.59
C PHE A 144 -8.84 -16.60 -4.01
N GLN A 145 -9.98 -16.62 -3.32
CA GLN A 145 -11.05 -15.66 -3.54
C GLN A 145 -10.54 -14.21 -3.37
N PHE A 146 -11.07 -13.33 -4.23
CA PHE A 146 -10.72 -11.91 -4.25
C PHE A 146 -10.77 -11.26 -2.86
N GLY A 147 -9.73 -10.50 -2.52
CA GLY A 147 -9.65 -9.76 -1.26
C GLY A 147 -9.21 -10.61 -0.06
N ARG A 148 -9.04 -11.93 -0.18
CA ARG A 148 -8.63 -12.76 0.97
C ARG A 148 -7.13 -12.80 1.22
N CYS A 149 -6.33 -12.77 0.16
CA CYS A 149 -4.90 -12.51 0.21
C CYS A 149 -4.63 -11.14 -0.39
N LEU A 150 -3.62 -10.43 0.11
CA LEU A 150 -3.17 -9.16 -0.45
C LEU A 150 -2.41 -9.36 -1.77
N VAL A 151 -1.72 -10.50 -1.93
CA VAL A 151 -0.99 -10.85 -3.15
C VAL A 151 -0.62 -12.34 -3.21
N HIS A 152 -0.43 -12.85 -4.42
CA HIS A 152 0.08 -14.19 -4.74
C HIS A 152 1.40 -14.04 -5.50
N PHE A 153 2.51 -14.52 -4.94
CA PHE A 153 3.85 -14.44 -5.55
C PHE A 153 4.23 -15.74 -6.23
N ALA A 154 4.74 -15.62 -7.46
CA ALA A 154 5.50 -16.64 -8.16
C ALA A 154 6.97 -16.24 -8.08
N VAL A 155 7.83 -17.15 -7.61
CA VAL A 155 9.24 -16.86 -7.33
C VAL A 155 10.15 -17.95 -7.87
N ASP A 156 11.24 -17.57 -8.54
CA ASP A 156 12.41 -18.43 -8.72
C ASP A 156 13.68 -17.79 -8.12
N ASP A 157 14.85 -18.36 -8.37
CA ASP A 157 16.15 -17.85 -7.89
C ASP A 157 16.57 -16.51 -8.54
N GLN A 158 15.89 -16.07 -9.61
CA GLN A 158 16.25 -14.88 -10.37
C GLN A 158 15.18 -13.80 -10.40
N GLU A 159 13.91 -14.16 -10.43
CA GLU A 159 12.78 -13.30 -10.73
C GLU A 159 11.60 -13.54 -9.79
N VAL A 160 10.82 -12.48 -9.60
CA VAL A 160 9.59 -12.50 -8.84
C VAL A 160 8.49 -11.88 -9.68
N ARG A 161 7.34 -12.56 -9.71
CA ARG A 161 6.10 -12.03 -10.28
C ARG A 161 4.99 -12.12 -9.26
N PHE A 162 3.98 -11.27 -9.41
CA PHE A 162 2.88 -11.21 -8.46
C PHE A 162 1.54 -11.01 -9.16
N CYS A 163 0.49 -11.54 -8.55
CA CYS A 163 -0.89 -11.32 -8.95
C CYS A 163 -1.73 -10.97 -7.72
N THR A 164 -2.59 -9.95 -7.81
CA THR A 164 -3.49 -9.55 -6.71
C THR A 164 -4.85 -10.24 -6.77
N ASN A 165 -5.18 -10.88 -7.89
CA ASN A 165 -6.48 -11.52 -8.10
C ASN A 165 -6.35 -12.66 -9.12
N LEU A 166 -6.42 -13.89 -8.64
CA LEU A 166 -6.42 -15.08 -9.49
C LEU A 166 -7.76 -15.22 -10.20
N LYS A 167 -7.70 -15.45 -11.52
CA LYS A 167 -8.85 -15.64 -12.42
C LYS A 167 -8.59 -16.79 -13.39
N GLY A 168 -7.93 -17.84 -12.91
CA GLY A 168 -7.46 -18.94 -13.75
C GLY A 168 -6.56 -18.42 -14.87
N ASN A 169 -6.88 -18.76 -16.12
CA ASN A 169 -6.12 -18.33 -17.30
C ASN A 169 -6.16 -16.81 -17.57
N ASP A 170 -7.10 -16.07 -16.98
CA ASP A 170 -7.15 -14.60 -17.09
C ASP A 170 -6.38 -13.89 -15.97
N SER A 171 -5.64 -14.64 -15.13
CA SER A 171 -4.82 -14.05 -14.08
C SER A 171 -3.69 -13.24 -14.67
N TRP A 172 -3.53 -12.00 -14.19
CA TRP A 172 -2.50 -11.11 -14.68
C TRP A 172 -1.35 -11.00 -13.68
N PHE A 173 -0.20 -11.59 -14.04
CA PHE A 173 1.03 -11.54 -13.25
C PHE A 173 1.95 -10.41 -13.69
N LEU A 174 2.23 -9.48 -12.79
CA LEU A 174 3.15 -8.37 -12.98
C LEU A 174 4.54 -8.70 -12.44
N PRO A 175 5.61 -8.13 -13.00
CA PRO A 175 6.95 -8.26 -12.42
C PRO A 175 7.02 -7.52 -11.08
N PHE A 176 7.74 -8.09 -10.11
CA PHE A 176 8.07 -7.47 -8.83
C PHE A 176 9.59 -7.30 -8.65
N ASN A 177 10.31 -7.14 -9.75
CA ASN A 177 11.77 -7.09 -9.78
C ASN A 177 12.33 -5.68 -9.55
N LYS A 178 13.58 -5.60 -9.07
CA LYS A 178 14.33 -4.36 -8.82
C LYS A 178 14.62 -3.52 -10.07
N GLY A 179 14.67 -4.15 -11.23
CA GLY A 179 15.28 -3.59 -12.43
C GLY A 179 16.80 -3.73 -12.39
N PHE A 180 17.43 -3.79 -13.57
CA PHE A 180 18.88 -3.87 -13.68
C PHE A 180 19.36 -3.21 -14.97
N ASN A 181 20.31 -2.27 -14.87
CA ASN A 181 20.88 -1.52 -16.00
C ASN A 181 19.80 -0.97 -16.95
N ASP A 182 18.84 -0.22 -16.41
CA ASP A 182 17.67 0.34 -17.12
C ASP A 182 16.74 -0.69 -17.78
N GLY A 183 16.92 -1.98 -17.46
CA GLY A 183 16.15 -3.10 -17.97
C GLY A 183 15.37 -3.89 -16.91
N ALA A 184 14.72 -4.95 -17.38
CA ALA A 184 13.96 -5.87 -16.53
C ALA A 184 14.87 -6.82 -15.72
N GLY A 185 14.28 -7.49 -14.73
CA GLY A 185 14.98 -8.48 -13.90
C GLY A 185 15.60 -7.86 -12.65
N ASN A 186 16.44 -8.64 -11.97
CA ASN A 186 17.09 -8.25 -10.72
C ASN A 186 18.62 -8.17 -10.92
N PRO A 187 19.30 -7.27 -10.18
CA PRO A 187 20.76 -7.20 -10.19
C PRO A 187 21.35 -8.53 -9.68
N PRO A 188 22.56 -8.91 -10.16
CA PRO A 188 23.32 -9.99 -9.55
C PRO A 188 23.52 -9.76 -8.05
N ASN A 189 23.46 -10.85 -7.28
CA ASN A 189 23.69 -10.83 -5.85
C ASN A 189 24.95 -11.66 -5.53
N PRO A 190 26.07 -11.05 -5.13
CA PRO A 190 27.29 -11.78 -4.78
C PRO A 190 27.09 -12.74 -3.58
N ASP A 191 26.16 -12.42 -2.69
CA ASP A 191 25.96 -13.11 -1.41
C ASP A 191 24.79 -14.12 -1.46
N GLY A 192 24.20 -14.38 -2.63
CA GLY A 192 23.08 -15.31 -2.76
C GLY A 192 22.34 -15.25 -4.09
N ILE A 193 21.05 -15.55 -4.05
CA ILE A 193 20.16 -15.53 -5.21
C ILE A 193 19.59 -14.14 -5.47
N LYS A 194 19.18 -13.84 -6.70
CA LYS A 194 18.77 -12.47 -7.08
C LYS A 194 17.41 -12.07 -6.49
N SER A 195 16.60 -13.05 -6.12
CA SER A 195 15.29 -12.86 -5.47
C SER A 195 15.37 -12.66 -3.95
N ASP A 196 16.58 -12.54 -3.37
CA ASP A 196 16.77 -12.52 -1.92
C ASP A 196 16.14 -11.35 -1.16
N TYR A 197 15.94 -10.24 -1.87
CA TYR A 197 15.28 -9.06 -1.36
C TYR A 197 13.84 -9.34 -0.90
N MET A 198 13.22 -10.42 -1.40
CA MET A 198 11.90 -10.82 -0.92
C MET A 198 11.91 -11.04 0.58
N TRP A 199 12.82 -11.87 1.11
CA TRP A 199 12.87 -12.12 2.56
C TRP A 199 13.71 -11.09 3.32
N ARG A 200 14.71 -10.48 2.70
CA ARG A 200 15.57 -9.50 3.39
C ARG A 200 14.98 -8.11 3.49
N SER A 201 14.14 -7.71 2.55
CA SER A 201 13.61 -6.35 2.45
C SER A 201 12.10 -6.33 2.51
N ILE A 202 11.40 -7.15 1.72
CA ILE A 202 9.93 -7.04 1.53
C ILE A 202 9.14 -7.73 2.65
N LEU A 203 9.58 -8.92 3.08
CA LEU A 203 8.85 -9.74 4.07
C LEU A 203 9.29 -9.50 5.52
N ILE A 204 10.03 -8.42 5.78
CA ILE A 204 10.32 -8.01 7.15
C ILE A 204 9.07 -7.37 7.76
N ARG A 205 8.88 -7.53 9.08
CA ARG A 205 7.64 -7.11 9.78
C ARG A 205 7.27 -5.64 9.51
N ARG A 206 8.25 -4.75 9.58
CA ARG A 206 8.04 -3.30 9.35
C ARG A 206 7.60 -2.99 7.93
N GLU A 207 8.27 -3.59 6.94
CA GLU A 207 7.96 -3.36 5.53
C GLU A 207 6.58 -3.91 5.16
N LEU A 208 6.26 -5.11 5.62
CA LEU A 208 4.95 -5.70 5.38
C LEU A 208 3.83 -4.89 6.04
N THR A 209 4.10 -4.34 7.24
CA THR A 209 3.19 -3.40 7.91
C THR A 209 3.01 -2.14 7.07
N ASP A 210 4.09 -1.53 6.60
CA ASP A 210 4.06 -0.34 5.75
C ASP A 210 3.24 -0.58 4.47
N ILE A 211 3.48 -1.70 3.77
CA ILE A 211 2.69 -2.08 2.58
C ILE A 211 1.21 -2.22 2.92
N ILE A 212 0.88 -2.89 4.03
CA ILE A 212 -0.51 -3.06 4.48
C ILE A 212 -1.12 -1.73 4.88
N GLU A 213 -0.38 -0.81 5.46
CA GLU A 213 -0.89 0.47 5.97
C GLU A 213 -0.98 1.55 4.90
N ASN A 214 -0.02 1.63 3.98
CA ASN A 214 0.23 2.79 3.11
C ASN A 214 0.06 2.51 1.60
N TYR A 215 -0.03 1.24 1.18
CA TYR A 215 -0.02 0.91 -0.26
C TYR A 215 -1.16 -0.01 -0.71
N ALA A 216 -1.35 -1.16 -0.05
CA ALA A 216 -2.32 -2.16 -0.46
C ALA A 216 -3.75 -1.62 -0.29
N GLN A 217 -4.63 -1.76 -1.28
CA GLN A 217 -6.00 -1.27 -1.19
C GLN A 217 -6.95 -1.95 -2.17
N ILE A 218 -8.25 -1.93 -1.88
CA ILE A 218 -9.29 -2.35 -2.82
C ILE A 218 -10.07 -1.13 -3.25
N VAL A 219 -9.90 -0.73 -4.50
CA VAL A 219 -10.58 0.44 -5.07
C VAL A 219 -11.79 0.02 -5.91
N ASN A 220 -12.80 0.89 -5.97
CA ASN A 220 -13.95 0.70 -6.85
C ASN A 220 -13.78 1.54 -8.11
N LYS A 221 -13.51 0.90 -9.24
CA LYS A 221 -13.48 1.58 -10.55
C LYS A 221 -14.78 1.33 -11.30
N PRO A 222 -15.33 2.34 -12.00
CA PRO A 222 -16.37 2.07 -12.98
C PRO A 222 -15.77 1.19 -14.09
N ASP A 223 -16.44 0.10 -14.42
CA ASP A 223 -16.13 -0.71 -15.58
C ASP A 223 -16.47 0.10 -16.83
N GLU A 224 -15.46 0.38 -17.65
CA GLU A 224 -15.58 1.30 -18.80
C GLU A 224 -16.59 0.82 -19.84
N ARG A 225 -16.86 -0.49 -19.89
CA ARG A 225 -17.79 -1.10 -20.87
C ARG A 225 -19.22 -1.17 -20.34
N THR A 226 -19.41 -1.38 -19.05
CA THR A 226 -20.73 -1.68 -18.46
C THR A 226 -21.23 -0.62 -17.48
N GLY A 227 -20.40 0.34 -17.10
CA GLY A 227 -20.69 1.35 -16.07
C GLY A 227 -20.81 0.78 -14.65
N ARG A 228 -20.71 -0.54 -14.46
CA ARG A 228 -20.81 -1.20 -13.15
C ARG A 228 -19.56 -0.98 -12.33
N LYS A 229 -19.69 -0.86 -11.01
CA LYS A 229 -18.52 -0.77 -10.12
C LYS A 229 -17.79 -2.12 -10.10
N LYS A 230 -16.54 -2.13 -10.54
CA LYS A 230 -15.60 -3.25 -10.46
C LYS A 230 -14.63 -2.99 -9.31
N LYS A 231 -14.51 -3.94 -8.40
CA LYS A 231 -13.48 -3.93 -7.36
C LYS A 231 -12.14 -4.32 -7.99
N GLU A 232 -11.10 -3.56 -7.69
CA GLU A 232 -9.73 -3.82 -8.11
C GLU A 232 -8.82 -3.76 -6.90
N GLN A 233 -8.01 -4.79 -6.72
CA GLN A 233 -7.05 -4.86 -5.63
C GLN A 233 -5.68 -4.39 -6.12
N ILE A 234 -5.16 -3.38 -5.44
CA ILE A 234 -3.89 -2.75 -5.71
C ILE A 234 -2.87 -3.27 -4.69
N PHE A 235 -1.72 -3.70 -5.22
CA PHE A 235 -0.50 -3.98 -4.48
C PHE A 235 0.62 -3.20 -5.19
N PRO A 236 1.56 -2.55 -4.47
CA PRO A 236 2.58 -1.74 -5.11
C PRO A 236 3.47 -2.60 -5.99
N ARG A 237 3.89 -2.08 -7.15
CA ARG A 237 5.01 -2.64 -7.91
C ARG A 237 6.32 -2.24 -7.23
N TYR A 238 7.36 -3.05 -7.40
CA TYR A 238 8.64 -2.83 -6.71
C TYR A 238 9.20 -1.42 -6.92
N HIS A 239 9.26 -0.94 -8.17
CA HIS A 239 9.79 0.39 -8.48
C HIS A 239 8.96 1.53 -7.87
N GLN A 240 7.65 1.33 -7.68
CA GLN A 240 6.78 2.31 -7.06
C GLN A 240 7.02 2.39 -5.55
N LEU A 241 7.29 1.25 -4.91
CA LEU A 241 7.63 1.16 -3.51
C LEU A 241 9.01 1.81 -3.26
N ASP A 242 10.01 1.37 -4.04
CA ASP A 242 11.40 1.80 -3.95
C ASP A 242 11.56 3.32 -4.11
N VAL A 243 10.89 3.93 -5.09
CA VAL A 243 10.97 5.39 -5.29
C VAL A 243 10.36 6.17 -4.12
N VAL A 244 9.22 5.72 -3.58
CA VAL A 244 8.56 6.41 -2.47
C VAL A 244 9.42 6.30 -1.22
N HIS A 245 9.96 5.12 -0.90
CA HIS A 245 10.85 4.95 0.24
C HIS A 245 12.12 5.77 0.15
N LYS A 246 12.79 5.75 -1.01
CA LYS A 246 14.00 6.55 -1.22
C LYS A 246 13.73 8.03 -1.00
N LEU A 247 12.63 8.55 -1.52
CA LEU A 247 12.24 9.95 -1.34
C LEU A 247 11.93 10.26 0.12
N LEU A 248 11.14 9.42 0.82
CA LEU A 248 10.80 9.64 2.22
C LEU A 248 12.02 9.56 3.14
N ALA A 249 12.88 8.57 2.97
CA ALA A 249 14.10 8.40 3.77
C ALA A 249 15.06 9.57 3.57
N ASP A 250 15.19 10.03 2.33
CA ASP A 250 16.05 11.13 1.99
C ASP A 250 15.53 12.47 2.54
N VAL A 251 14.24 12.75 2.34
CA VAL A 251 13.57 13.93 2.90
C VAL A 251 13.62 13.94 4.43
N HIS A 252 13.45 12.78 5.08
CA HIS A 252 13.59 12.67 6.53
C HIS A 252 15.00 13.07 6.99
N THR A 253 16.02 12.61 6.29
CA THR A 253 17.43 12.86 6.62
C THR A 253 17.85 14.31 6.31
N ARG A 254 17.48 14.82 5.13
CA ARG A 254 18.02 16.08 4.59
C ARG A 254 17.05 17.27 4.67
N GLY A 255 15.76 17.04 4.93
CA GLY A 255 14.73 18.08 4.99
C GLY A 255 14.22 18.54 3.62
N ALA A 256 13.57 19.71 3.61
CA ALA A 256 12.77 20.23 2.48
C ALA A 256 13.56 20.88 1.31
N SER A 257 14.89 20.77 1.28
CA SER A 257 15.74 21.65 0.46
C SER A 257 16.18 21.09 -0.90
N TYR A 258 15.65 19.94 -1.33
CA TYR A 258 16.16 19.21 -2.51
C TYR A 258 15.12 19.05 -3.61
N ARG A 259 15.61 18.96 -4.85
CA ARG A 259 14.82 18.72 -6.06
C ARG A 259 15.12 17.33 -6.58
N TYR A 260 14.07 16.63 -7.00
CA TYR A 260 14.17 15.26 -7.53
C TYR A 260 13.58 15.20 -8.94
N LEU A 261 14.23 14.45 -9.82
CA LEU A 261 13.68 14.08 -11.12
C LEU A 261 13.48 12.56 -11.15
N ILE A 262 12.23 12.13 -11.31
CA ILE A 262 11.85 10.72 -11.34
C ILE A 262 11.41 10.40 -12.76
N GLN A 263 12.11 9.47 -13.41
CA GLN A 263 11.81 9.04 -14.77
C GLN A 263 11.16 7.67 -14.76
N HIS A 264 9.87 7.64 -15.11
CA HIS A 264 9.07 6.43 -15.20
C HIS A 264 8.44 6.33 -16.59
N SER A 265 8.47 5.14 -17.18
CA SER A 265 7.78 4.86 -18.45
C SER A 265 6.28 5.15 -18.38
N ALA A 266 5.65 5.36 -19.54
CA ALA A 266 4.19 5.47 -19.62
C ALA A 266 3.53 4.15 -19.17
N GLY A 267 2.40 4.20 -18.46
CA GLY A 267 1.71 3.00 -17.94
C GLY A 267 2.40 2.27 -16.76
N SER A 268 3.52 2.79 -16.26
CA SER A 268 4.23 2.23 -15.08
C SER A 268 3.46 2.38 -13.76
N GLY A 269 2.37 3.16 -13.74
CA GLY A 269 1.57 3.43 -12.54
C GLY A 269 2.04 4.63 -11.72
N LYS A 270 2.71 5.62 -12.35
CA LYS A 270 3.18 6.86 -11.70
C LYS A 270 2.18 7.51 -10.74
N SER A 271 0.90 7.54 -11.14
CA SER A 271 -0.17 8.16 -10.38
C SER A 271 -0.34 7.58 -8.97
N ASN A 272 -0.15 6.26 -8.80
CA ASN A 272 -0.17 5.63 -7.49
C ASN A 272 1.03 6.08 -6.64
N SER A 273 2.24 6.11 -7.22
CA SER A 273 3.44 6.59 -6.52
C SER A 273 3.28 8.04 -6.04
N ILE A 274 2.68 8.91 -6.87
CA ILE A 274 2.38 10.30 -6.50
C ILE A 274 1.38 10.32 -5.34
N ALA A 275 0.28 9.56 -5.42
CA ALA A 275 -0.73 9.55 -4.37
C ALA A 275 -0.16 9.05 -3.02
N TRP A 276 0.59 7.96 -3.03
CA TRP A 276 1.22 7.41 -1.82
C TRP A 276 2.29 8.35 -1.24
N LEU A 277 3.13 8.95 -2.09
CA LEU A 277 4.13 9.92 -1.65
C LEU A 277 3.47 11.15 -1.03
N SER A 278 2.46 11.73 -1.69
CA SER A 278 1.76 12.91 -1.19
C SER A 278 1.15 12.66 0.18
N TYR A 279 0.53 11.50 0.36
CA TYR A 279 -0.04 11.10 1.64
C TYR A 279 1.02 10.96 2.74
N GLN A 280 2.09 10.22 2.47
CA GLN A 280 3.11 9.95 3.48
C GLN A 280 3.95 11.18 3.83
N LEU A 281 4.15 12.12 2.91
CA LEU A 281 4.84 13.39 3.18
C LEU A 281 4.09 14.27 4.20
N VAL A 282 2.76 14.17 4.27
CA VAL A 282 1.95 14.90 5.27
C VAL A 282 2.22 14.39 6.68
N GLY A 283 2.40 13.08 6.83
CA GLY A 283 2.69 12.44 8.11
C GLY A 283 4.18 12.42 8.47
N LEU A 284 5.05 12.95 7.61
CA LEU A 284 6.49 12.88 7.82
C LEU A 284 6.94 13.98 8.79
N GLU A 285 7.44 13.54 9.94
CA GLU A 285 7.90 14.40 11.02
C GLU A 285 9.40 14.29 11.25
N ARG A 286 9.99 15.37 11.75
CA ARG A 286 11.38 15.42 12.23
C ARG A 286 11.44 16.27 13.49
N ASN A 287 12.03 15.73 14.55
CA ASN A 287 12.13 16.40 15.86
C ASN A 287 10.75 16.81 16.44
N GLY A 288 9.71 16.00 16.21
CA GLY A 288 8.35 16.26 16.72
C GLY A 288 7.57 17.36 15.99
N ALA A 289 8.05 17.81 14.83
CA ALA A 289 7.34 18.75 13.97
C ALA A 289 7.22 18.19 12.54
N PRO A 290 6.12 18.48 11.81
CA PRO A 290 5.98 18.11 10.42
C PRO A 290 7.07 18.76 9.58
N ILE A 291 7.64 18.01 8.62
CA ILE A 291 8.65 18.56 7.71
C ILE A 291 8.03 19.56 6.74
N PHE A 292 6.78 19.31 6.31
CA PHE A 292 6.01 20.17 5.42
C PHE A 292 4.67 20.56 6.05
N ASP A 293 4.29 21.82 5.85
CA ASP A 293 2.99 22.34 6.26
C ASP A 293 1.87 21.83 5.32
N SER A 294 2.16 21.81 4.02
CA SER A 294 1.28 21.33 2.96
C SER A 294 2.05 20.69 1.81
N VAL A 295 1.41 19.75 1.12
CA VAL A 295 1.86 19.09 -0.10
C VAL A 295 0.99 19.56 -1.26
N ILE A 296 1.62 20.08 -2.31
CA ILE A 296 0.96 20.59 -3.52
C ILE A 296 1.24 19.62 -4.66
N VAL A 297 0.17 19.03 -5.20
CA VAL A 297 0.23 18.16 -6.37
C VAL A 297 -0.26 18.92 -7.60
N VAL A 298 0.64 19.08 -8.57
CA VAL A 298 0.37 19.75 -9.84
C VAL A 298 0.13 18.69 -10.91
N THR A 299 -1.09 18.63 -11.44
CA THR A 299 -1.48 17.68 -12.49
C THR A 299 -2.71 18.17 -13.24
N ASP A 300 -2.77 17.89 -14.55
CA ASP A 300 -3.98 18.14 -15.35
C ASP A 300 -4.93 16.93 -15.39
N ARG A 301 -4.56 15.82 -14.73
CA ARG A 301 -5.33 14.57 -14.74
C ARG A 301 -6.40 14.54 -13.65
N ARG A 302 -7.67 14.69 -14.06
CA ARG A 302 -8.84 14.47 -13.18
C ARG A 302 -8.83 13.11 -12.47
N ASN A 303 -8.31 12.07 -13.13
CA ASN A 303 -8.20 10.74 -12.55
C ASN A 303 -7.19 10.66 -11.39
N LEU A 304 -6.11 11.44 -11.44
CA LEU A 304 -5.13 11.49 -10.36
C LEU A 304 -5.71 12.19 -9.12
N ASP A 305 -6.47 13.27 -9.32
CA ASP A 305 -7.21 13.92 -8.23
C ASP A 305 -8.13 12.92 -7.51
N LYS A 306 -8.94 12.17 -8.27
CA LYS A 306 -9.77 11.10 -7.71
C LYS A 306 -8.95 10.05 -6.95
N GLN A 307 -7.82 9.59 -7.50
CA GLN A 307 -6.96 8.60 -6.84
C GLN A 307 -6.38 9.11 -5.53
N ILE A 308 -5.94 10.37 -5.46
CA ILE A 308 -5.43 10.98 -4.22
C ILE A 308 -6.55 11.06 -3.19
N ARG A 309 -7.74 11.53 -3.59
CA ARG A 309 -8.89 11.60 -2.67
C ARG A 309 -9.33 10.22 -2.17
N ASP A 310 -9.36 9.22 -3.05
CA ASP A 310 -9.74 7.85 -2.68
C ASP A 310 -8.67 7.24 -1.75
N THR A 311 -7.39 7.43 -2.05
CA THR A 311 -6.27 7.04 -1.17
C THR A 311 -6.35 7.79 0.17
N ILE A 312 -6.87 9.02 0.26
CA ILE A 312 -6.94 9.68 1.57
C ILE A 312 -8.15 9.21 2.37
N LYS A 313 -9.29 8.95 1.71
CA LYS A 313 -10.49 8.38 2.34
C LYS A 313 -10.27 6.97 2.88
N ASP A 314 -9.50 6.15 2.16
CA ASP A 314 -9.28 4.77 2.56
C ASP A 314 -8.27 4.65 3.72
N PHE A 315 -7.44 5.68 3.92
CA PHE A 315 -6.32 5.66 4.88
C PHE A 315 -6.56 6.58 6.09
N THR A 316 -7.35 7.65 5.94
CA THR A 316 -7.80 8.50 7.04
C THR A 316 -9.33 8.63 7.01
N GLN A 317 -9.97 8.60 8.18
CA GLN A 317 -11.40 8.92 8.28
C GLN A 317 -11.70 10.42 8.07
N VAL A 318 -10.68 11.23 7.75
CA VAL A 318 -10.74 12.68 7.79
C VAL A 318 -10.61 13.23 6.37
N SER A 319 -11.73 13.33 5.68
CA SER A 319 -11.83 13.95 4.34
C SER A 319 -11.47 15.44 4.32
N SER A 320 -11.36 16.10 5.49
CA SER A 320 -11.08 17.54 5.60
C SER A 320 -9.63 17.93 5.30
N ILE A 321 -8.73 16.95 5.16
CA ILE A 321 -7.29 17.17 4.95
C ILE A 321 -6.96 17.58 3.50
N VAL A 322 -7.88 17.33 2.55
CA VAL A 322 -7.64 17.48 1.10
C VAL A 322 -8.46 18.61 0.50
N GLY A 323 -7.83 19.42 -0.34
CA GLY A 323 -8.47 20.43 -1.16
C GLY A 323 -8.06 20.27 -2.61
N ALA A 324 -9.03 20.29 -3.53
CA ALA A 324 -8.75 20.39 -4.96
C ALA A 324 -9.23 21.74 -5.46
N VAL A 325 -8.35 22.48 -6.13
CA VAL A 325 -8.62 23.86 -6.55
C VAL A 325 -9.43 23.82 -7.85
N THR A 326 -10.75 23.81 -7.71
CA THR A 326 -11.71 23.82 -8.82
C THR A 326 -11.96 25.25 -9.31
N GLU A 327 -12.04 26.19 -8.39
CA GLU A 327 -12.32 27.61 -8.63
C GLU A 327 -11.00 28.39 -8.73
N GLY A 328 -11.05 29.70 -8.97
CA GLY A 328 -9.87 30.54 -9.20
C GLY A 328 -8.86 30.55 -8.04
N SER A 329 -7.85 31.42 -8.12
CA SER A 329 -6.77 31.51 -7.13
C SER A 329 -7.27 31.76 -5.69
N TRP A 330 -8.45 32.37 -5.52
CA TRP A 330 -9.07 32.58 -4.21
C TRP A 330 -9.32 31.28 -3.40
N GLN A 331 -9.78 30.20 -4.05
CA GLN A 331 -10.03 28.92 -3.36
C GLN A 331 -8.73 28.25 -2.90
N LEU A 332 -7.65 28.46 -3.64
CA LEU A 332 -6.33 27.99 -3.25
C LEU A 332 -5.85 28.71 -1.99
N ARG A 333 -5.98 30.04 -1.97
CA ARG A 333 -5.66 30.85 -0.79
C ARG A 333 -6.45 30.39 0.43
N GLU A 334 -7.75 30.13 0.28
CA GLU A 334 -8.57 29.57 1.35
C GLU A 334 -8.04 28.21 1.84
N PHE A 335 -7.56 27.33 0.96
CA PHE A 335 -6.98 26.03 1.35
C PHE A 335 -5.64 26.17 2.09
N LEU A 336 -4.82 27.14 1.69
CA LEU A 336 -3.57 27.44 2.37
C LEU A 336 -3.82 28.08 3.75
N GLU A 337 -4.76 29.02 3.84
CA GLU A 337 -5.17 29.68 5.09
C GLU A 337 -5.85 28.71 6.06
N SER A 338 -6.75 27.85 5.55
CA SER A 338 -7.45 26.81 6.34
C SER A 338 -6.56 25.62 6.74
N GLY A 339 -5.30 25.60 6.30
CA GLY A 339 -4.32 24.59 6.71
C GLY A 339 -4.56 23.21 6.10
N LYS A 340 -5.12 23.14 4.89
CA LYS A 340 -5.23 21.86 4.17
C LYS A 340 -3.85 21.28 3.90
N LYS A 341 -3.69 19.99 4.19
CA LYS A 341 -2.39 19.33 4.09
C LYS A 341 -2.07 18.87 2.67
N ILE A 342 -3.09 18.56 1.85
CA ILE A 342 -2.88 18.15 0.46
C ILE A 342 -3.73 19.03 -0.45
N ILE A 343 -3.07 19.70 -1.38
CA ILE A 343 -3.66 20.65 -2.33
C ILE A 343 -3.39 20.14 -3.75
N ILE A 344 -4.44 20.00 -4.54
CA ILE A 344 -4.33 19.52 -5.93
C ILE A 344 -4.69 20.67 -6.87
N THR A 345 -3.81 20.96 -7.82
CA THR A 345 -3.95 22.07 -8.77
C THR A 345 -3.48 21.67 -10.18
N THR A 346 -3.89 22.43 -11.19
CA THR A 346 -3.42 22.27 -12.58
C THR A 346 -2.15 23.06 -12.83
N VAL A 347 -1.45 22.74 -13.92
CA VAL A 347 -0.23 23.46 -14.35
C VAL A 347 -0.53 24.94 -14.60
N GLN A 348 -1.67 25.23 -15.22
CA GLN A 348 -2.11 26.59 -15.56
C GLN A 348 -2.33 27.48 -14.33
N LYS A 349 -2.80 26.89 -13.23
CA LYS A 349 -3.05 27.61 -11.98
C LYS A 349 -1.80 27.74 -11.09
N PHE A 350 -0.74 26.98 -11.38
CA PHE A 350 0.47 26.92 -10.55
C PHE A 350 1.24 28.25 -10.40
N PRO A 351 1.40 29.11 -11.44
CA PRO A 351 2.05 30.41 -11.26
C PRO A 351 1.33 31.31 -10.23
N PHE A 352 0.00 31.24 -10.17
CA PHE A 352 -0.78 31.95 -9.15
C PHE A 352 -0.51 31.41 -7.75
N VAL A 353 -0.32 30.09 -7.62
CA VAL A 353 0.10 29.44 -6.36
C VAL A 353 1.43 30.00 -5.87
N LEU A 354 2.42 30.11 -6.75
CA LEU A 354 3.76 30.59 -6.38
C LEU A 354 3.73 32.04 -5.90
N LYS A 355 2.91 32.88 -6.53
CA LYS A 355 2.74 34.28 -6.14
C LYS A 355 2.12 34.40 -4.73
N GLU A 356 1.04 33.67 -4.46
CA GLU A 356 0.37 33.69 -3.15
C GLU A 356 1.27 33.13 -2.03
N ILE A 357 2.02 32.06 -2.28
CA ILE A 357 2.99 31.53 -1.32
C ILE A 357 4.10 32.56 -1.02
N GLY A 358 4.58 33.25 -2.05
CA GLY A 358 5.66 34.22 -1.96
C GLY A 358 5.33 35.48 -1.14
N ASP A 359 4.06 35.87 -1.09
CA ASP A 359 3.61 37.10 -0.44
C ASP A 359 3.19 36.88 1.04
N GLU A 360 2.50 35.78 1.36
CA GLU A 360 1.87 35.57 2.69
C GLU A 360 2.41 34.37 3.50
N HIS A 361 3.24 33.50 2.91
CA HIS A 361 3.65 32.24 3.53
C HIS A 361 5.17 32.01 3.56
N ARG A 362 5.98 33.07 3.58
CA ARG A 362 7.47 33.02 3.57
C ARG A 362 8.13 32.18 4.67
N GLY A 363 7.39 31.73 5.70
CA GLY A 363 7.88 30.85 6.77
C GLY A 363 7.42 29.39 6.70
N ARG A 364 6.54 29.03 5.75
CA ARG A 364 5.99 27.68 5.63
C ARG A 364 6.80 26.82 4.65
N LYS A 365 6.85 25.52 4.90
CA LYS A 365 7.54 24.53 4.07
C LYS A 365 6.53 23.77 3.23
N PHE A 366 6.74 23.76 1.91
CA PHE A 366 5.86 23.10 0.97
C PHE A 366 6.60 22.00 0.20
N ALA A 367 5.96 20.85 0.03
CA ALA A 367 6.40 19.83 -0.91
C ALA A 367 5.60 19.99 -2.21
N ILE A 368 6.29 20.14 -3.34
CA ILE A 368 5.64 20.32 -4.65
C ILE A 368 5.93 19.09 -5.51
N ILE A 369 4.88 18.39 -5.94
CA ILE A 369 4.96 17.21 -6.79
C ILE A 369 4.28 17.53 -8.12
N ILE A 370 5.04 17.44 -9.21
CA ILE A 370 4.57 17.78 -10.56
C ILE A 370 4.46 16.49 -11.37
N ASP A 371 3.25 16.13 -11.79
CA ASP A 371 3.04 15.08 -12.79
C ASP A 371 3.31 15.65 -14.18
N GLU A 372 4.04 14.91 -15.01
CA GLU A 372 4.40 15.31 -16.38
C GLU A 372 5.08 16.69 -16.46
N ALA A 373 6.27 16.82 -15.86
CA ALA A 373 7.14 17.99 -16.04
C ALA A 373 7.64 18.10 -17.50
N GLN A 374 6.75 18.43 -18.43
CA GLN A 374 7.08 18.82 -19.79
C GLN A 374 7.55 20.29 -19.78
N CYS A 375 8.46 20.64 -20.71
CA CYS A 375 9.28 21.86 -20.73
C CYS A 375 8.60 23.20 -20.34
N GLN A 376 7.28 23.35 -20.53
CA GLN A 376 6.56 24.58 -20.19
C GLN A 376 6.68 24.99 -18.71
N LEU A 377 6.82 24.04 -17.77
CA LEU A 377 7.01 24.33 -16.35
C LEU A 377 8.46 24.67 -15.97
N LEU A 378 9.45 24.10 -16.68
CA LEU A 378 10.86 24.38 -16.45
C LEU A 378 11.23 25.81 -16.90
N CYS A 379 10.60 26.33 -17.96
CA CYS A 379 10.83 27.70 -18.43
C CYS A 379 10.42 28.77 -17.41
N LEU A 380 9.37 28.54 -16.62
CA LEU A 380 8.90 29.50 -15.61
C LEU A 380 9.87 29.62 -14.41
N HIS A 381 10.65 28.58 -14.12
CA HIS A 381 11.65 28.61 -13.05
C HIS A 381 13.04 29.06 -13.51
N CYS A 382 13.31 29.04 -14.82
CA CYS A 382 14.55 29.61 -15.38
C CYS A 382 14.46 31.14 -15.52
N ASN A 383 13.29 31.69 -15.88
CA ASN A 383 13.14 33.13 -16.11
C ASN A 383 13.17 34.00 -14.83
N THR A 384 13.06 33.42 -13.64
CA THR A 384 13.16 34.17 -12.38
C THR A 384 14.61 34.44 -11.94
N LYS A 385 15.61 33.88 -12.62
CA LYS A 385 17.03 34.20 -12.36
C LYS A 385 17.66 35.19 -13.33
N GLU A 386 16.98 35.55 -14.42
CA GLU A 386 17.47 36.54 -15.39
C GLU A 386 16.92 37.96 -15.15
N GLN A 387 16.09 38.17 -14.12
CA GLN A 387 15.59 39.51 -13.76
C GLN A 387 16.29 40.14 -12.55
N ASP A 388 17.24 39.44 -11.92
CA ASP A 388 18.05 39.95 -10.79
C ASP A 388 19.55 40.02 -11.13
N ALA A 389 19.90 40.31 -12.39
CA ALA A 389 21.28 40.58 -12.84
C ALA A 389 21.41 41.98 -13.46
#